data_AF-A0A7H9HMU3-F1
#
_entry.id   AF-A0A7H9HMU3-F1
#
_cell.length_a   1.000
_cell.length_b   1.000
_cell.length_c   1.000
_cell.angle_alpha   90.00
_cell.angle_beta   90.00
_cell.angle_gamma   90.00
#
_symmetry.space_group_name_H-M   'P 1'
#
loop_
_entity.id
_entity.type
_entity.pdbx_description
1 polymer ?
#
loop_
_entity_poly.entity_id
_entity_poly.type
_entity_poly.pdbx_seq_one_letter_code
_entity_poly.pdbx_strand_id
1 'polypeptide(L)'
;MAAISSVNGLFFRVAFLFSLAFFCFKDVNSILQNSYVLVFTQAMNLPALAISQYSAQLGLFGILFLFASISDLVPLLENNKKYFNSIVPLRLAVFFALTACSYLWESNLYLHNNAVFTYCFIEVWTNFVILGALREERNEEFKSLNRYSNEAALEEEFEDESIVLTSAQEIEQIEELPEDSNN
;
A
#
# COMPACT_ATOMS: atom_id res chain seq x y z
N MET A 1 2.92 15.73 4.48
CA MET A 1 4.00 15.20 5.35
C MET A 1 3.61 13.76 5.60
N ALA A 2 4.09 12.84 4.75
CA ALA A 2 3.84 11.42 4.90
C ALA A 2 4.42 10.93 6.22
N ALA A 3 3.57 10.70 7.23
CA ALA A 3 4.04 10.26 8.55
C ALA A 3 4.56 8.80 8.51
N ILE A 4 4.24 8.03 7.46
CA ILE A 4 4.66 6.64 7.27
C ILE A 4 4.89 6.39 5.77
N SER A 5 6.11 6.04 5.38
CA SER A 5 6.39 5.54 4.03
C SER A 5 5.74 4.17 3.81
N SER A 6 5.19 3.94 2.62
CA SER A 6 4.59 2.67 2.19
C SER A 6 5.49 1.47 2.46
N VAL A 7 6.78 1.65 2.19
CA VAL A 7 7.84 0.65 2.38
C VAL A 7 7.94 0.25 3.85
N ASN A 8 7.91 1.21 4.76
CA ASN A 8 8.00 0.93 6.19
C ASN A 8 6.74 0.20 6.71
N GLY A 9 5.57 0.54 6.20
CA GLY A 9 4.32 -0.18 6.50
C GLY A 9 4.34 -1.64 6.02
N LEU A 10 4.89 -1.88 4.83
CA LEU A 10 5.08 -3.23 4.27
C LEU A 10 6.12 -4.03 5.06
N PHE A 11 7.25 -3.42 5.45
CA PHE A 11 8.24 -4.07 6.32
C PHE A 11 7.64 -4.45 7.68
N PHE A 12 6.86 -3.55 8.30
CA PHE A 12 6.17 -3.83 9.56
C PHE A 12 5.27 -5.06 9.43
N ARG A 13 4.49 -5.16 8.35
CA ARG A 13 3.63 -6.31 8.07
C ARG A 13 4.44 -7.61 7.92
N VAL A 14 5.52 -7.60 7.13
CA VAL A 14 6.38 -8.77 6.94
C VAL A 14 6.98 -9.22 8.27
N ALA A 15 7.45 -8.27 9.10
CA ALA A 15 7.97 -8.55 10.44
C ALA A 15 6.89 -9.12 11.37
N PHE A 16 5.65 -8.62 11.28
CA PHE A 16 4.51 -9.14 12.02
C PHE A 16 4.18 -10.59 11.65
N LEU A 17 4.15 -10.91 10.34
CA LEU A 17 3.92 -12.28 9.85
C LEU A 17 5.04 -13.24 10.27
N PHE A 18 6.30 -12.80 10.22
CA PHE A 18 7.43 -13.57 10.75
C PHE A 18 7.30 -13.84 12.25
N SER A 19 6.88 -12.84 13.02
CA SER A 19 6.66 -12.97 14.45
C SER A 19 5.53 -13.97 14.75
N LEU A 20 4.41 -13.89 14.02
CA LEU A 20 3.31 -14.86 14.14
C LEU A 20 3.77 -16.29 13.82
N ALA A 21 4.52 -16.48 12.74
CA ALA A 21 5.07 -17.79 12.39
C ALA A 21 5.96 -18.34 13.52
N PHE A 22 6.81 -17.50 14.11
CA PHE A 22 7.67 -17.89 15.24
C PHE A 22 6.86 -18.30 16.47
N PHE A 23 5.83 -17.54 16.83
CA PHE A 23 4.95 -17.88 17.96
C PHE A 23 4.11 -19.13 17.70
N CYS A 24 3.70 -19.39 16.47
CA CYS A 24 3.05 -20.66 16.11
C CYS A 24 3.96 -21.87 16.34
N PHE A 25 5.28 -21.74 16.17
CA PHE A 25 6.21 -22.85 16.46
C PHE A 25 6.57 -22.98 17.93
N LYS A 26 6.65 -21.86 18.67
CA LYS A 26 7.12 -21.86 20.06
C LYS A 26 5.99 -22.06 21.06
N ASP A 27 4.99 -21.19 21.03
CA ASP A 27 3.84 -21.25 21.93
C ASP A 27 2.70 -20.34 21.45
N VAL A 28 1.63 -20.96 20.91
CA VAL A 28 0.44 -20.23 20.44
C VAL A 28 -0.38 -19.64 21.58
N ASN A 29 -0.29 -20.21 22.79
CA ASN A 29 -1.05 -19.71 23.93
C ASN A 29 -0.61 -18.30 24.32
N SER A 30 0.65 -17.95 24.05
CA SER A 30 1.17 -16.60 24.28
C SER A 30 0.44 -15.52 23.46
N ILE A 31 -0.17 -15.90 22.33
CA ILE A 31 -1.02 -15.01 21.51
C ILE A 31 -2.48 -15.09 21.96
N LEU A 32 -3.01 -16.30 22.13
CA LEU A 32 -4.43 -16.52 22.42
C LEU A 32 -4.85 -16.04 23.82
N GLN A 33 -3.96 -16.16 24.82
CA GLN A 33 -4.21 -15.73 26.20
C GLN A 33 -3.79 -14.28 26.47
N ASN A 34 -3.37 -13.54 25.42
CA ASN A 34 -3.03 -12.14 25.58
C ASN A 34 -4.28 -11.33 25.95
N SER A 35 -4.15 -10.45 26.95
CA SER A 35 -5.27 -9.62 27.43
C SER A 35 -5.96 -8.82 26.33
N TYR A 36 -5.22 -8.33 25.33
CA TYR A 36 -5.82 -7.60 24.20
C TYR A 36 -6.70 -8.51 23.33
N VAL A 37 -6.24 -9.73 23.04
CA VAL A 37 -6.99 -10.71 22.24
C VAL A 37 -8.22 -11.19 23.01
N LEU A 38 -8.11 -11.40 24.33
CA LEU A 38 -9.24 -11.81 25.17
C LEU A 38 -10.31 -10.72 25.29
N VAL A 39 -9.93 -9.47 25.52
CA VAL A 39 -10.87 -8.34 25.56
C VAL A 39 -11.56 -8.18 24.20
N PHE A 40 -10.82 -8.30 23.10
CA PHE A 40 -11.38 -8.22 21.76
C PHE A 40 -12.34 -9.38 21.45
N THR A 41 -12.00 -10.59 21.89
CA THR A 41 -12.85 -11.78 21.79
C THR A 41 -14.16 -11.59 22.55
N GLN A 42 -14.09 -11.08 23.79
CA GLN A 42 -15.26 -10.82 24.63
C GLN A 42 -16.13 -9.69 24.06
N ALA A 43 -15.52 -8.63 23.54
CA ALA A 43 -16.24 -7.52 22.92
C ALA A 43 -17.03 -7.95 21.66
N MET A 44 -16.50 -8.93 20.92
CA MET A 44 -17.13 -9.45 19.70
C MET A 44 -17.96 -10.73 19.93
N ASN A 45 -18.06 -11.18 21.19
CA ASN A 45 -18.77 -12.39 21.61
C ASN A 45 -18.37 -13.64 20.81
N LEU A 46 -17.08 -13.79 20.51
CA LEU A 46 -16.56 -14.90 19.70
C LEU A 46 -16.17 -16.09 20.59
N PRO A 47 -16.32 -17.34 20.12
CA PRO A 47 -15.86 -18.50 20.86
C PRO A 47 -14.33 -18.49 20.94
N ALA A 48 -13.81 -18.53 22.16
CA ALA A 48 -12.38 -18.59 22.41
C ALA A 48 -11.84 -19.97 22.03
N LEU A 49 -10.96 -20.02 21.04
CA LEU A 49 -10.33 -21.26 20.63
C LEU A 49 -9.15 -21.57 21.54
N ALA A 50 -9.18 -22.74 22.16
CA ALA A 50 -8.04 -23.32 22.85
C ALA A 50 -7.47 -24.45 21.97
N ILE A 51 -6.32 -24.21 21.34
CA ILE A 51 -5.56 -25.25 20.62
C ILE A 51 -4.48 -25.79 21.55
N SER A 52 -4.27 -27.11 21.54
CA SER A 52 -3.11 -27.73 22.20
C SER A 52 -1.79 -27.26 21.59
N GLN A 53 -0.79 -27.00 22.42
CA GLN A 53 0.53 -26.48 22.00
C GLN A 53 1.23 -27.36 20.96
N TYR A 54 0.90 -28.66 20.91
CA TYR A 54 1.46 -29.65 19.98
C TYR A 54 0.41 -30.13 18.96
N SER A 55 -0.26 -29.21 18.28
CA SER A 55 -1.16 -29.55 17.15
C SER A 55 -0.42 -29.49 15.81
N ALA A 56 -0.54 -30.55 14.99
CA ALA A 56 0.01 -30.58 13.64
C ALA A 56 -0.55 -29.46 12.74
N GLN A 57 -1.78 -29.01 13.01
CA GLN A 57 -2.42 -27.91 12.29
C GLN A 57 -1.69 -26.58 12.53
N LEU A 58 -1.19 -26.36 13.75
CA LEU A 58 -0.49 -25.14 14.12
C LEU A 58 0.85 -25.01 13.38
N GLY A 59 1.58 -26.11 13.22
CA GLY A 59 2.82 -26.15 12.43
C GLY A 59 2.58 -25.85 10.96
N LEU A 60 1.47 -26.35 10.38
CA LEU A 60 1.08 -26.05 9.00
C LEU A 60 0.75 -24.57 8.83
N PHE A 61 0.00 -23.95 9.75
CA PHE A 61 -0.26 -22.51 9.71
C PHE A 61 1.01 -21.67 9.87
N GLY A 62 1.95 -22.09 10.72
CA GLY A 62 3.26 -21.44 10.85
C GLY A 62 4.04 -21.42 9.53
N ILE A 63 4.05 -22.54 8.80
CA ILE A 63 4.69 -22.61 7.47
C ILE A 63 3.96 -21.72 6.45
N LEU A 64 2.62 -21.69 6.46
CA LEU A 64 1.85 -20.82 5.57
C LEU A 64 2.13 -19.33 5.83
N PHE A 65 2.24 -18.91 7.09
CA PHE A 65 2.62 -17.54 7.43
C PHE A 65 4.05 -17.20 7.00
N LEU A 66 4.97 -18.15 7.12
CA LEU A 66 6.33 -18.02 6.59
C LEU A 66 6.33 -17.81 5.08
N PHE A 67 5.58 -18.65 4.35
CA PHE A 67 5.48 -18.55 2.89
C PHE A 67 4.83 -17.23 2.46
N ALA A 68 3.76 -16.81 3.15
CA ALA A 68 3.11 -15.52 2.92
C ALA A 68 4.09 -14.36 3.14
N SER A 69 4.88 -14.40 4.22
CA SER A 69 5.88 -13.39 4.53
C SER A 69 6.98 -13.29 3.47
N ILE A 70 7.49 -14.43 3.00
CA ILE A 70 8.49 -14.48 1.92
C ILE A 70 7.91 -13.97 0.61
N SER A 71 6.66 -14.33 0.29
CA SER A 71 5.98 -13.87 -0.92
C SER A 71 5.79 -12.35 -0.98
N ASP A 72 5.69 -11.70 0.19
CA ASP A 72 5.62 -10.25 0.32
C ASP A 72 7.01 -9.61 0.36
N LEU A 73 8.02 -10.33 0.86
CA LEU A 73 9.40 -9.86 0.94
C LEU A 73 10.04 -9.73 -0.44
N VAL A 74 9.79 -10.67 -1.37
CA VAL A 74 10.41 -10.64 -2.71
C VAL A 74 10.07 -9.36 -3.49
N PRO A 75 8.78 -8.97 -3.66
CA PRO A 75 8.43 -7.71 -4.35
C PRO A 75 8.91 -6.46 -3.61
N LEU A 76 9.11 -6.55 -2.29
CA LEU A 76 9.60 -5.45 -1.46
C LEU A 76 11.08 -5.16 -1.76
N LEU A 77 11.89 -6.21 -1.94
CA LEU A 77 13.28 -6.08 -2.35
C LEU A 77 13.43 -5.51 -3.77
N GLU A 78 12.47 -5.82 -4.65
CA GLU A 78 12.46 -5.31 -6.03
C GLU A 78 11.94 -3.86 -6.14
N ASN A 79 11.44 -3.27 -5.05
CA ASN A 79 10.84 -1.92 -5.03
C ASN A 79 9.77 -1.70 -6.12
N ASN A 80 9.01 -2.74 -6.47
CA ASN A 80 7.99 -2.65 -7.51
C ASN A 80 6.70 -1.97 -7.00
N LYS A 81 6.67 -0.63 -7.03
CA LYS A 81 5.53 0.19 -6.60
C LYS A 81 4.22 -0.18 -7.31
N LYS A 82 4.27 -0.59 -8.58
CA LYS A 82 3.07 -0.94 -9.37
C LYS A 82 2.42 -2.23 -8.86
N TYR A 83 3.21 -3.20 -8.42
CA TYR A 83 2.71 -4.43 -7.80
C TYR A 83 1.96 -4.13 -6.50
N PHE A 84 2.55 -3.34 -5.60
CA PHE A 84 1.94 -2.98 -4.33
C PHE A 84 0.63 -2.21 -4.49
N ASN A 85 0.56 -1.32 -5.48
CA ASN A 85 -0.66 -0.57 -5.80
C ASN A 85 -1.85 -1.44 -6.20
N SER A 86 -1.62 -2.62 -6.78
CA SER A 86 -2.70 -3.52 -7.19
C SER A 86 -3.01 -4.57 -6.11
N ILE A 87 -1.98 -5.16 -5.50
CA ILE A 87 -2.15 -6.29 -4.57
C ILE A 87 -2.71 -5.86 -3.21
N VAL A 88 -2.32 -4.69 -2.68
CA VAL A 88 -2.76 -4.20 -1.36
C VAL A 88 -4.27 -3.99 -1.28
N PRO A 89 -4.93 -3.26 -2.21
CA PRO A 89 -6.39 -3.09 -2.14
C PRO A 89 -7.15 -4.40 -2.37
N LEU A 90 -6.65 -5.28 -3.24
CA LEU A 90 -7.25 -6.60 -3.45
C LEU A 90 -7.19 -7.44 -2.17
N ARG A 91 -6.04 -7.44 -1.50
CA ARG A 91 -5.84 -8.14 -0.24
C ARG A 91 -6.73 -7.59 0.87
N LEU A 92 -6.87 -6.28 0.96
CA LEU A 92 -7.80 -5.63 1.88
C LEU A 92 -9.24 -6.09 1.61
N ALA A 93 -9.68 -6.12 0.36
CA ALA A 93 -11.03 -6.57 0.00
C ALA A 93 -11.27 -8.03 0.40
N VAL A 94 -10.29 -8.91 0.17
CA VAL A 94 -10.38 -10.33 0.53
C VAL A 94 -10.45 -10.51 2.06
N PHE A 95 -9.56 -9.89 2.83
CA PHE A 95 -9.59 -10.01 4.29
C PHE A 95 -10.80 -9.32 4.92
N PHE A 96 -11.28 -8.23 4.32
CA PHE A 96 -12.52 -7.58 4.76
C PHE A 96 -13.73 -8.50 4.56
N ALA A 97 -13.86 -9.12 3.37
CA ALA A 97 -14.89 -10.11 3.12
C ALA A 97 -14.77 -11.31 4.07
N LEU A 98 -13.55 -11.81 4.31
CA LEU A 98 -13.32 -12.93 5.21
C LEU A 98 -13.64 -12.60 6.67
N THR A 99 -13.35 -11.37 7.12
CA THR A 99 -13.74 -10.87 8.46
C THR A 99 -15.26 -10.77 8.58
N ALA A 100 -15.94 -10.22 7.56
CA ALA A 100 -17.39 -10.14 7.54
C ALA A 100 -18.05 -11.53 7.53
N CYS A 101 -17.53 -12.47 6.74
CA CYS A 101 -18.00 -13.86 6.72
C CYS A 101 -17.73 -14.57 8.05
N SER A 102 -16.55 -14.37 8.66
CA SER A 102 -16.23 -14.94 9.98
C SER A 102 -17.19 -14.44 11.06
N TYR A 103 -17.62 -13.18 10.99
CA TYR A 103 -18.58 -12.61 11.92
C TYR A 103 -20.03 -13.07 11.67
N LEU A 104 -20.52 -12.96 10.44
CA LEU A 104 -21.92 -13.24 10.10
C LEU A 104 -22.27 -14.73 10.04
N TRP A 105 -21.29 -15.59 9.79
CA TRP A 105 -21.52 -17.03 9.57
C TRP A 105 -21.34 -17.84 10.86
N GLU A 106 -22.12 -17.50 11.89
CA GLU A 106 -22.10 -18.15 13.22
C GLU A 106 -22.29 -19.67 13.16
N SER A 107 -22.95 -20.19 12.11
CA SER A 107 -23.18 -21.63 11.93
C SER A 107 -21.93 -22.45 11.57
N ASN A 108 -20.83 -21.82 11.13
CA ASN A 108 -19.58 -22.53 10.80
C ASN A 108 -18.51 -22.26 11.87
N LEU A 109 -18.46 -23.11 12.90
CA LEU A 109 -17.47 -23.01 14.00
C LEU A 109 -16.01 -22.97 13.53
N TYR A 110 -15.71 -23.48 12.33
CA TYR A 110 -14.35 -23.46 11.77
C TYR A 110 -13.88 -22.06 11.34
N LEU A 111 -14.81 -21.19 10.91
CA LEU A 111 -14.51 -19.82 10.50
C LEU A 111 -14.89 -18.79 11.56
N HIS A 112 -15.89 -19.10 12.39
CA HIS A 112 -16.33 -18.27 13.50
C HIS A 112 -15.47 -18.55 14.72
N ASN A 113 -14.26 -18.01 14.71
CA ASN A 113 -13.23 -18.32 15.68
C ASN A 113 -12.47 -17.06 16.09
N ASN A 114 -12.18 -16.89 17.39
CA ASN A 114 -11.48 -15.71 17.88
C ASN A 114 -10.11 -15.49 17.20
N ALA A 115 -9.37 -16.56 16.91
CA ALA A 115 -8.05 -16.47 16.29
C ALA A 115 -8.14 -15.98 14.85
N VAL A 116 -9.06 -16.56 14.07
CA VAL A 116 -9.28 -16.21 12.66
C VAL A 116 -9.80 -14.79 12.55
N PHE A 117 -10.80 -14.42 13.35
CA PHE A 117 -11.36 -13.08 13.33
C PHE A 117 -10.33 -12.02 13.74
N THR A 118 -9.60 -12.24 14.84
CA THR A 118 -8.58 -11.29 15.32
C THR A 118 -7.46 -11.12 14.28
N TYR A 119 -6.99 -12.21 13.69
CA TYR A 119 -5.98 -12.16 12.63
C TYR A 119 -6.48 -11.36 11.42
N CYS A 120 -7.69 -11.66 10.94
CA CYS A 120 -8.25 -10.97 9.77
C CYS A 120 -8.53 -9.49 10.05
N PHE A 121 -8.97 -9.16 11.25
CA PHE A 121 -9.18 -7.77 11.67
C PHE A 121 -7.86 -6.98 11.70
N ILE A 122 -6.79 -7.56 12.28
CA ILE A 122 -5.46 -6.94 12.27
C ILE A 122 -4.96 -6.78 10.83
N GLU A 123 -5.13 -7.80 9.98
CA GLU A 123 -4.79 -7.69 8.56
C GLU A 123 -5.57 -6.56 7.88
N VAL A 124 -6.88 -6.44 8.06
CA VAL A 124 -7.67 -5.33 7.49
C VAL A 124 -7.12 -3.99 7.96
N TRP A 125 -6.85 -3.84 9.27
CA TRP A 125 -6.30 -2.62 9.84
C TRP A 125 -4.93 -2.26 9.24
N THR A 126 -3.98 -3.21 9.23
CA THR A 126 -2.64 -2.99 8.68
C THR A 126 -2.69 -2.69 7.18
N ASN A 127 -3.49 -3.43 6.40
CA ASN A 127 -3.66 -3.16 4.97
C ASN A 127 -4.31 -1.78 4.73
N PHE A 128 -5.19 -1.32 5.61
CA PHE A 128 -5.80 0.01 5.52
C PHE A 128 -4.78 1.12 5.72
N VAL A 129 -3.90 0.98 6.72
CA VAL A 129 -2.79 1.93 6.95
C VAL A 129 -1.83 1.96 5.76
N ILE A 130 -1.44 0.79 5.23
CA ILE A 130 -0.56 0.68 4.06
C ILE A 130 -1.21 1.31 2.83
N LEU A 131 -2.51 1.06 2.60
CA LEU A 131 -3.25 1.66 1.49
C LEU A 131 -3.31 3.19 1.61
N GLY A 132 -3.48 3.72 2.82
CA GLY A 132 -3.40 5.15 3.09
C GLY A 132 -2.06 5.74 2.66
N ALA A 133 -0.95 5.12 3.09
CA ALA A 133 0.40 5.54 2.73
C ALA A 133 0.64 5.47 1.21
N LEU A 134 0.23 4.38 0.55
CA LEU A 134 0.33 4.23 -0.92
C LEU A 134 -0.45 5.33 -1.65
N ARG A 135 -1.66 5.65 -1.19
CA ARG A 135 -2.49 6.68 -1.81
C ARG A 135 -1.90 8.08 -1.65
N GLU A 136 -1.26 8.37 -0.52
CA GLU A 136 -0.56 9.63 -0.30
C GLU A 136 0.67 9.75 -1.20
N GLU A 137 1.53 8.73 -1.25
CA GLU A 137 2.71 8.72 -2.14
C GLU A 137 2.31 8.90 -3.62
N ARG A 138 1.25 8.21 -4.05
CA ARG A 138 0.72 8.37 -5.41
C ARG A 138 0.22 9.79 -5.66
N ASN A 139 -0.45 10.41 -4.68
CA ASN A 139 -0.96 11.77 -4.81
C ASN A 139 0.20 12.80 -4.86
N GLU A 140 1.28 12.55 -4.13
CA GLU A 140 2.50 13.34 -4.21
C GLU A 140 3.19 13.19 -5.58
N GLU A 141 3.29 11.96 -6.10
CA GLU A 141 3.82 11.69 -7.45
C GLU A 141 2.98 12.35 -8.55
N PHE A 142 1.65 12.32 -8.45
CA PHE A 142 0.79 13.02 -9.41
C PHE A 142 0.96 14.54 -9.34
N LYS A 143 1.13 15.12 -8.14
CA LYS A 143 1.39 16.55 -7.98
C LYS A 143 2.73 16.98 -8.57
N SER A 144 3.78 16.18 -8.39
CA SER A 144 5.09 16.49 -8.97
C SER A 144 5.07 16.38 -10.49
N LEU A 145 4.50 15.31 -11.04
CA LEU A 145 4.30 15.15 -12.50
C LEU A 145 3.53 16.32 -13.10
N ASN A 146 2.41 16.72 -12.48
CA ASN A 146 1.60 17.82 -12.99
C ASN A 146 2.34 19.16 -12.90
N ARG A 147 3.20 19.36 -11.88
CA ARG A 147 4.06 20.54 -11.78
C ARG A 147 5.08 20.58 -12.91
N TYR A 148 5.80 19.49 -13.18
CA TYR A 148 6.77 19.42 -14.28
C TYR A 148 6.11 19.61 -15.65
N SER A 149 4.93 19.01 -15.87
CA SER A 149 4.19 19.19 -17.12
C SER A 149 3.72 20.63 -17.31
N ASN A 150 3.32 21.32 -16.23
CA ASN A 150 2.94 22.73 -16.31
C ASN A 150 4.15 23.63 -16.52
N GLU A 151 5.28 23.32 -15.89
CA GLU A 151 6.54 24.06 -16.03
C GLU A 151 7.12 23.90 -17.45
N ALA A 152 7.10 22.69 -18.01
CA ALA A 152 7.49 22.44 -19.39
C ALA A 152 6.53 23.10 -20.41
N ALA A 153 5.22 23.06 -20.16
CA ALA A 153 4.25 23.75 -21.02
C ALA A 153 4.44 25.27 -21.01
N LEU A 154 4.77 25.84 -19.85
CA LEU A 154 5.11 27.27 -19.74
C LEU A 154 6.42 27.58 -20.49
N GLU A 155 7.45 26.76 -20.35
CA GLU A 155 8.72 26.93 -21.09
C GLU A 155 8.52 26.90 -22.61
N GLU A 156 7.72 25.97 -23.14
CA GLU A 156 7.36 25.91 -24.57
C GLU A 156 6.61 27.18 -25.02
N GLU A 157 5.66 27.67 -24.21
CA GLU A 157 4.89 28.89 -24.51
C GLU A 157 5.79 30.15 -24.53
N PHE A 158 6.78 30.23 -23.62
CA PHE A 158 7.77 31.31 -23.59
C PHE A 158 8.75 31.24 -24.76
N GLU A 159 9.18 30.05 -25.18
CA GLU A 159 10.05 29.89 -26.35
C GLU A 159 9.32 30.32 -27.64
N ASP A 160 8.09 29.86 -27.87
CA ASP A 160 7.30 30.26 -29.04
C ASP A 160 7.02 31.77 -29.07
N GLU A 161 6.66 32.37 -27.94
CA GLU A 161 6.43 33.82 -27.85
C GLU A 161 7.72 34.62 -28.12
N SER A 162 8.87 34.13 -27.65
CA SER A 162 10.17 34.76 -27.91
C SER A 162 10.59 34.66 -29.38
N ILE A 163 10.36 33.53 -30.05
CA ILE A 163 10.68 33.33 -31.48
C ILE A 163 9.80 34.24 -32.34
N VAL A 164 8.51 34.37 -32.01
CA VAL A 164 7.58 35.28 -32.70
C VAL A 164 8.01 36.74 -32.54
N LEU A 165 8.42 37.17 -31.34
CA LEU A 165 8.93 38.52 -31.11
C LEU A 165 10.22 38.80 -31.89
N THR A 166 11.14 37.82 -31.93
CA THR A 166 12.42 37.98 -32.64
C THR A 166 12.22 38.07 -34.15
N SER A 167 11.36 37.23 -34.72
CA SER A 167 11.02 37.26 -36.15
C SER A 167 10.25 38.53 -36.55
N ALA A 168 9.34 39.03 -35.72
CA ALA A 168 8.66 40.30 -35.96
C ALA A 168 9.64 41.49 -35.93
N GLN A 169 10.60 41.50 -34.99
CA GLN A 169 11.66 42.51 -34.92
C GLN A 169 12.60 42.48 -36.13
N GLU A 170 12.92 41.30 -36.65
CA GLU A 170 13.72 41.16 -37.89
C GLU A 170 12.96 41.68 -39.12
N ILE A 171 11.66 41.43 -39.23
CA ILE A 171 10.83 41.92 -40.34
C ILE A 171 10.74 43.46 -40.30
N GLU A 172 10.53 44.04 -39.12
CA GLU A 172 10.45 45.49 -38.95
C GLU A 172 11.78 46.20 -39.30
N GLN A 173 12.93 45.56 -39.00
CA GLN A 173 14.25 46.08 -39.41
C GLN A 173 14.54 45.98 -40.91
N ILE A 174 13.93 45.02 -41.62
CA ILE A 174 14.08 44.89 -43.08
C ILE A 174 13.20 45.92 -43.80
N GLU A 175 12.02 46.24 -43.27
CA GLU A 175 11.09 47.21 -43.86
C GLU A 175 11.55 48.67 -43.68
N GLU A 176 12.40 48.97 -42.69
CA GLU A 176 13.03 50.29 -42.52
C GLU A 176 14.26 50.55 -43.41
N LEU A 177 14.73 49.58 -44.21
CA LEU A 177 15.83 49.80 -45.16
C LEU A 177 15.30 50.50 -46.43
N PRO A 178 15.70 51.76 -46.71
CA PRO A 178 15.24 52.46 -47.91
C PRO A 178 15.80 51.79 -49.16
N GLU A 179 14.92 51.47 -50.12
CA GLU A 179 15.28 51.14 -51.50
C GLU A 179 16.00 52.34 -52.15
N ASP A 180 17.32 52.42 -51.96
CA ASP A 180 18.19 53.27 -52.76
C ASP A 180 19.43 52.47 -53.15
N SER A 181 19.36 51.82 -54.31
CA SER A 181 20.43 51.74 -55.32
C SER A 181 20.23 50.55 -56.27
N ASN A 182 19.86 50.82 -57.53
CA ASN A 182 20.75 50.62 -58.69
C ASN A 182 19.98 50.66 -60.02
N ASN A 183 20.44 51.57 -60.88
CA ASN A 183 20.41 51.62 -62.36
C ASN A 183 19.08 51.44 -63.11
#